data_AF-A0A7V9TEE7-F1
#
_entry.id   AF-A0A7V9TEE7-F1
#
_cell.length_a   1.000
_cell.length_b   1.000
_cell.length_c   1.000
_cell.angle_alpha   90.00
_cell.angle_beta   90.00
_cell.angle_gamma   90.00
#
_symmetry.space_group_name_H-M   'P 1'
#
loop_
_entity.id
_entity.type
_entity.pdbx_description
1 polymer ?
#
loop_
_entity_poly.entity_id
_entity_poly.type
_entity_poly.pdbx_seq_one_letter_code
_entity_poly.pdbx_strand_id
1 'polypeptide(L)'
;MYARAWLSEAHAVDAPPIVLVHGLGVSGRYMIPTARILALHGRVYAPDLPGFGRSAKPPRPLNVAECADALAAWMRATNLT
;
A
#
# COMPACT_ATOMS: atom_id res chain seq x y z
N MET A 1 -9.48 -1.19 2.37
CA MET A 1 -8.57 -0.22 1.73
C MET A 1 -8.32 -0.66 0.30
N TYR A 2 -8.29 0.25 -0.67
CA TYR A 2 -7.88 -0.10 -2.04
C TYR A 2 -6.35 -0.17 -2.13
N ALA A 3 -5.81 -1.18 -2.81
CA ALA A 3 -4.39 -1.28 -3.09
C ALA A 3 -4.14 -1.79 -4.51
N ARG A 4 -3.04 -1.32 -5.13
CA ARG A 4 -2.45 -1.99 -6.28
C ARG A 4 -1.41 -2.98 -5.79
N ALA A 5 -1.30 -4.11 -6.48
CA ALA A 5 -0.30 -5.11 -6.22
C ALA A 5 0.46 -5.44 -7.51
N TRP A 6 1.76 -5.65 -7.37
CA TRP A 6 2.63 -6.23 -8.39
C TRP A 6 3.19 -7.52 -7.81
N LEU A 7 2.80 -8.64 -8.41
CA LEU A 7 3.21 -9.97 -8.00
C LEU A 7 4.15 -10.50 -9.10
N SER A 8 5.38 -10.85 -8.72
CA SER A 8 6.28 -11.59 -9.60
C SER A 8 6.05 -13.08 -9.36
N GLU A 9 5.86 -13.85 -10.43
CA GLU A 9 5.85 -15.32 -10.33
C GLU A 9 7.26 -15.89 -10.12
N ALA A 10 8.30 -15.13 -10.50
CA ALA A 10 9.69 -15.58 -10.52
C ALA A 10 10.46 -15.29 -9.23
N HIS A 11 9.97 -14.39 -8.37
CA HIS A 11 10.64 -14.03 -7.12
C HIS A 11 9.97 -14.69 -5.93
N ALA A 12 10.78 -15.42 -5.17
CA ALA A 12 10.37 -16.38 -4.14
C ALA A 12 9.29 -15.81 -3.21
N VAL A 13 8.29 -16.66 -2.93
CA VAL A 13 7.24 -16.48 -1.93
C VAL A 13 7.82 -16.09 -0.55
N ASP A 14 9.11 -16.37 -0.33
CA ASP A 14 9.84 -16.16 0.91
C ASP A 14 10.46 -14.76 1.09
N ALA A 15 10.46 -13.91 0.04
CA ALA A 15 10.93 -12.53 0.20
C ALA A 15 9.88 -11.67 0.95
N PRO A 16 10.31 -10.82 1.91
CA PRO A 16 9.42 -9.90 2.60
C PRO A 16 8.69 -8.99 1.60
N PRO A 17 7.35 -8.81 1.73
CA PRO A 17 6.61 -7.94 0.85
C PRO A 17 7.00 -6.47 1.09
N ILE A 18 7.00 -5.67 0.02
CA ILE A 18 7.27 -4.23 0.08
C ILE A 18 5.93 -3.48 0.03
N VAL A 19 5.68 -2.61 1.01
CA VAL A 19 4.49 -1.75 1.06
C VAL A 19 4.90 -0.28 0.86
N LEU A 20 4.44 0.31 -0.24
CA LEU A 20 4.71 1.70 -0.59
C LEU A 20 3.62 2.61 -0.01
N VAL A 21 3.97 3.32 1.07
CA VAL A 21 3.07 4.26 1.76
C VAL A 21 3.25 5.65 1.17
N HIS A 22 2.16 6.25 0.69
CA HIS A 22 2.20 7.58 0.08
C HIS A 22 2.15 8.71 1.11
N GLY A 23 2.70 9.87 0.75
CA GLY A 23 2.63 11.10 1.57
C GLY A 23 1.31 11.88 1.41
N LEU A 24 1.27 13.09 1.96
CA LEU A 24 0.11 13.98 1.88
C LEU A 24 -0.15 14.50 0.46
N GLY A 25 -1.42 14.68 0.10
CA GLY A 25 -1.84 15.26 -1.18
C GLY A 25 -1.71 14.34 -2.39
N VAL A 26 -1.22 13.11 -2.20
CA VAL A 26 -1.03 12.12 -3.28
C VAL A 26 -1.84 10.85 -3.02
N SER A 27 -1.66 9.84 -3.86
CA SER A 27 -2.23 8.50 -3.71
C SER A 27 -1.21 7.45 -4.12
N GLY A 28 -1.53 6.16 -3.96
CA GLY A 28 -0.70 5.06 -4.42
C GLY A 28 -0.38 5.12 -5.92
N ARG A 29 -1.13 5.89 -6.74
CA ARG A 29 -0.78 6.13 -8.15
C ARG A 29 0.57 6.82 -8.33
N TYR A 30 0.96 7.70 -7.41
CA TYR A 30 2.25 8.40 -7.46
C TYR A 30 3.43 7.41 -7.34
N MET A 31 3.19 6.25 -6.72
CA MET A 31 4.20 5.23 -6.45
C MET A 31 4.36 4.21 -7.59
N ILE A 32 3.59 4.31 -8.68
CA ILE A 32 3.60 3.31 -9.78
C ILE A 32 4.98 3.12 -10.41
N PRO A 33 5.76 4.17 -10.75
CA PRO A 33 7.08 3.97 -11.34
C PRO A 33 8.03 3.21 -10.40
N THR A 34 8.07 3.59 -9.13
CA THR A 34 8.87 2.92 -8.09
C THR A 34 8.42 1.47 -7.89
N ALA A 35 7.11 1.22 -7.86
CA ALA A 35 6.56 -0.12 -7.68
C ALA A 35 6.98 -1.07 -8.80
N ARG A 36 7.01 -0.60 -10.06
CA ARG A 36 7.43 -1.41 -11.21
C ARG A 36 8.89 -1.84 -11.12
N ILE A 37 9.77 -0.97 -10.64
CA ILE A 37 11.19 -1.29 -10.45
C ILE A 37 11.35 -2.30 -9.32
N LEU A 38 10.69 -2.06 -8.18
CA LEU A 38 10.79 -2.94 -7.01
C LEU A 38 10.13 -4.31 -7.23
N ALA A 39 9.15 -4.41 -8.13
CA ALA A 39 8.52 -5.68 -8.51
C ALA A 39 9.51 -6.67 -9.15
N LEU A 40 10.65 -6.17 -9.65
CA LEU A 40 11.78 -7.00 -10.10
C LEU A 40 12.53 -7.66 -8.94
N HIS A 41 12.18 -7.38 -7.69
CA HIS A 41 12.86 -7.92 -6.50
C HIS A 41 11.91 -8.63 -5.53
N GLY A 42 10.59 -8.52 -5.71
CA GLY A 42 9.62 -9.17 -4.83
C GLY A 42 8.19 -8.67 -5.02
N ARG A 43 7.30 -9.07 -4.10
CA ARG A 43 5.90 -8.62 -4.08
C ARG A 43 5.82 -7.18 -3.59
N VAL A 44 5.16 -6.31 -4.36
CA VAL A 44 5.02 -4.89 -4.02
C VAL A 44 3.55 -4.50 -3.96
N TYR A 45 3.18 -3.75 -2.93
CA TYR A 45 1.84 -3.22 -2.73
C TYR A 45 1.88 -1.70 -2.60
N ALA A 46 0.92 -1.01 -3.20
CA ALA A 46 0.70 0.42 -3.05
C ALA A 46 -0.75 0.69 -2.63
N PRO A 47 -1.06 0.70 -1.32
CA PRO A 47 -2.37 1.07 -0.81
C PRO A 47 -2.63 2.58 -0.93
N ASP A 48 -3.89 2.94 -1.16
CA ASP A 48 -4.38 4.30 -0.94
C ASP A 48 -4.83 4.43 0.53
N LEU A 49 -4.24 5.34 1.31
CA LEU A 49 -4.69 5.59 2.69
C LEU A 49 -6.14 6.10 2.71
N PRO A 50 -6.92 5.92 3.81
CA PRO A 50 -8.26 6.46 3.92
C PRO A 50 -8.27 7.98 3.70
N GLY A 51 -9.24 8.46 2.92
CA GLY A 51 -9.27 9.86 2.44
C GLY A 51 -8.57 10.07 1.09
N PHE A 52 -7.71 9.16 0.64
CA PHE A 52 -6.90 9.32 -0.57
C PHE A 52 -7.25 8.31 -1.68
N GLY A 53 -6.92 8.66 -2.92
CA GLY A 53 -7.13 7.83 -4.11
C GLY A 53 -8.52 7.18 -4.18
N ARG A 54 -8.54 5.85 -4.35
CA ARG A 54 -9.74 5.00 -4.46
C ARG A 54 -10.21 4.40 -3.13
N SER A 55 -9.50 4.65 -2.03
CA SER A 55 -9.96 4.23 -0.70
C SER A 55 -11.14 5.07 -0.24
N ALA A 56 -11.87 4.54 0.76
CA ALA A 56 -13.00 5.20 1.39
C ALA A 56 -12.63 6.63 1.81
N LYS A 57 -13.63 7.54 1.79
CA LYS A 57 -13.50 8.94 2.19
C LYS A 57 -14.26 9.14 3.50
N PRO A 58 -13.59 9.05 4.66
CA PRO A 58 -14.25 9.28 5.94
C PRO A 58 -14.77 10.73 6.02
N PRO A 59 -15.80 11.00 6.86
CA PRO A 59 -16.40 12.33 6.97
C PRO A 59 -15.45 13.40 7.55
N ARG A 60 -14.35 12.97 8.18
CA ARG A 60 -13.27 13.83 8.64
C ARG A 60 -11.91 13.31 8.17
N PRO A 61 -10.90 14.18 8.01
CA PRO A 61 -9.53 13.72 7.83
C PRO A 61 -9.07 12.84 8.99
N LEU A 62 -8.27 11.83 8.69
CA LEU A 62 -7.55 11.04 9.68
C LEU A 62 -6.22 11.71 10.01
N ASN A 63 -5.78 11.61 11.26
CA ASN A 63 -4.43 11.98 11.64
C ASN A 63 -3.41 10.87 11.27
N VAL A 64 -2.11 11.11 11.49
CA VAL A 64 -1.04 10.16 11.12
C VAL A 64 -1.20 8.82 11.85
N ALA A 65 -1.54 8.83 13.14
CA ALA A 65 -1.73 7.61 13.93
C ALA A 65 -2.92 6.79 13.41
N GLU A 66 -4.04 7.44 13.12
CA GLU A 66 -5.23 6.78 12.55
C GLU A 66 -4.96 6.21 11.15
N CYS A 67 -4.14 6.88 10.34
CA CYS A 67 -3.67 6.35 9.06
C CYS A 67 -2.76 5.12 9.26
N ALA A 68 -1.86 5.15 10.25
CA ALA A 68 -0.99 4.02 10.59
C ALA A 68 -1.81 2.81 11.08
N ASP A 69 -2.80 3.03 11.94
CA ASP A 69 -3.71 2.00 12.42
C ASP A 69 -4.51 1.38 11.27
N ALA A 70 -5.02 2.21 10.37
CA ALA A 70 -5.73 1.74 9.18
C ALA A 70 -4.81 0.92 8.26
N LEU A 71 -3.55 1.33 8.10
CA LEU A 71 -2.55 0.59 7.32
C LEU A 71 -2.23 -0.75 7.99
N ALA A 72 -1.98 -0.77 9.29
CA ALA A 72 -1.69 -2.00 10.04
C ALA A 72 -2.88 -2.98 10.04
N ALA A 73 -4.10 -2.46 10.16
CA ALA A 73 -5.32 -3.27 10.02
C ALA A 73 -5.45 -3.87 8.62
N TRP A 74 -5.14 -3.09 7.57
CA TRP A 74 -5.12 -3.59 6.20
C TRP A 74 -4.04 -4.66 6.00
N MET A 75 -2.81 -4.45 6.49
CA MET A 75 -1.71 -5.42 6.37
C MET A 75 -2.08 -6.77 6.97
N ARG A 76 -2.65 -6.79 8.18
CA ARG A 76 -3.18 -8.00 8.82
C ARG A 76 -4.28 -8.66 8.00
N ALA A 77 -5.25 -7.89 7.51
CA ALA A 77 -6.35 -8.41 6.69
C ALA A 77 -5.88 -9.02 5.35
N THR A 78 -4.68 -8.65 4.89
CA THR A 78 -4.06 -9.16 3.66
C THR A 78 -2.93 -10.17 3.91
N ASN A 79 -2.76 -10.65 5.15
CA ASN A 79 -1.69 -11.58 5.56
C ASN A 79 -0.28 -11.08 5.21
N LEU A 80 -0.03 -9.77 5.38
CA LEU A 80 1.31 -9.19 5.25
C LEU A 80 2.06 -9.12 6.59
N THR A 81 1.36 -9.42 7.69
CA THR A 81 1.84 -9.49 9.08
C THR A 81 0.94 -10.42 9.88
#